data_AF-A0A2S0M829-F1
#
_entry.id   AF-A0A2S0M829-F1
#
_cell.length_a   1.000
_cell.length_b   1.000
_cell.length_c   1.000
_cell.angle_alpha   90.00
_cell.angle_beta   90.00
_cell.angle_gamma   90.00
#
_symmetry.space_group_name_H-M   'P 1'
#
loop_
_entity.id
_entity.type
_entity.pdbx_description
1 polymer ?
#
loop_
_entity_poly.entity_id
_entity_poly.type
_entity_poly.pdbx_seq_one_letter_code
_entity_poly.pdbx_strand_id
1 'polypeptide(L)' 'MSENSGPVIYVGPAYKDTEIHTNQIFADGIPAKYKDDPVYKHLFVTAGELDAAQKEVKSTGSLRNIMYKRAMALHGGK' A
#
# COMPACT_ATOMS: atom_id res chain seq x y z
N MET A 1 -4.43 -2.14 25.13
CA MET A 1 -4.97 -1.10 24.23
C MET A 1 -5.00 -1.72 22.85
N SER A 2 -6.20 -1.84 22.27
CA SER A 2 -6.45 -2.59 21.03
C SER A 2 -5.87 -1.84 19.83
N GLU A 3 -4.61 -2.08 19.50
CA GLU A 3 -4.14 -1.77 18.16
C GLU A 3 -4.70 -2.87 17.27
N ASN A 4 -5.53 -2.50 16.29
CA ASN A 4 -5.99 -3.39 15.23
C ASN A 4 -4.77 -3.80 14.38
N SER A 5 -3.83 -4.57 14.95
CA SER A 5 -2.68 -5.14 14.26
C SER A 5 -3.09 -6.47 13.63
N GLY A 6 -4.10 -6.41 12.78
CA GLY A 6 -4.35 -7.49 11.84
C GLY A 6 -3.28 -7.46 10.74
N PRO A 7 -2.98 -8.61 10.12
CA PRO A 7 -2.07 -8.64 9.00
C PRO A 7 -2.59 -7.75 7.87
N VAL A 8 -1.76 -6.79 7.46
CA VAL A 8 -2.02 -5.94 6.30
C VAL A 8 -1.14 -6.35 5.13
N ILE A 9 -1.57 -6.03 3.92
CA ILE A 9 -0.93 -6.39 2.68
C ILE A 9 -0.71 -5.09 1.92
N TYR A 10 0.52 -4.89 1.47
CA TYR A 10 0.87 -3.74 0.65
C TYR A 10 0.51 -4.03 -0.81
N VAL A 11 -0.39 -3.23 -1.39
CA VAL A 11 -0.83 -3.35 -2.80
C VAL A 11 -0.23 -2.26 -3.70
N GLY A 12 0.82 -1.57 -3.23
CA GLY A 12 1.52 -0.55 -3.99
C GLY A 12 2.65 -1.10 -4.88
N PRO A 13 3.33 -0.22 -5.62
CA PRO A 13 4.46 -0.60 -6.46
C PRO A 13 5.67 -1.01 -5.63
N ALA A 14 6.44 -1.99 -6.11
CA ALA A 14 7.74 -2.31 -5.52
C ALA A 14 8.81 -1.33 -6.02
N TYR A 15 9.69 -0.90 -5.13
CA TYR A 15 10.84 -0.05 -5.51
C TYR A 15 12.13 -0.79 -5.27
N LYS A 16 13.09 -0.62 -6.18
CA LYS A 16 14.43 -1.19 -6.02
C LYS A 16 15.21 -0.57 -4.86
N ASP A 17 14.82 0.64 -4.45
CA ASP A 17 15.48 1.41 -3.38
C ASP A 17 14.87 1.15 -1.99
N THR A 18 13.76 0.41 -1.92
CA THR A 18 13.05 0.17 -0.66
C THR A 18 12.91 -1.31 -0.37
N GLU A 19 12.82 -1.65 0.91
CA GLU A 19 12.53 -3.02 1.39
C GLU A 19 11.06 -3.44 1.21
N ILE A 20 10.22 -2.59 0.59
CA ILE A 20 8.81 -2.89 0.36
C ILE A 20 8.53 -3.41 -1.05
N HIS A 21 7.79 -4.50 -1.11
CA HIS A 21 7.45 -5.19 -2.34
C HIS A 21 5.94 -5.31 -2.52
N THR A 22 5.49 -5.28 -3.77
CA THR A 22 4.07 -5.48 -4.11
C THR A 22 3.58 -6.81 -3.56
N ASN A 23 2.41 -6.79 -2.91
CA ASN A 23 1.76 -7.89 -2.19
C ASN A 23 2.53 -8.40 -0.97
N GLN A 24 3.44 -7.62 -0.40
CA GLN A 24 4.11 -7.97 0.85
C GLN A 24 3.14 -7.89 2.02
N ILE A 25 3.18 -8.92 2.88
CA ILE A 25 2.32 -9.05 4.06
C ILE A 25 3.09 -8.56 5.28
N PHE A 26 2.46 -7.70 6.06
CA PHE A 26 2.95 -7.19 7.34
C PHE A 26 2.03 -7.71 8.45
N ALA A 27 2.53 -8.67 9.23
CA ALA A 27 1.76 -9.29 10.31
C ALA A 27 1.42 -8.30 11.45
N ASP A 28 2.32 -7.37 11.74
CA ASP A 28 2.18 -6.34 12.78
C ASP A 28 1.35 -5.10 12.36
N GLY A 29 0.90 -5.04 11.10
CA GLY A 29 0.21 -3.89 10.55
C GLY A 29 1.12 -2.95 9.75
N ILE A 30 0.67 -1.71 9.52
CA ILE A 30 1.39 -0.74 8.68
C ILE A 30 2.66 -0.27 9.40
N PRO A 31 3.86 -0.38 8.80
CA PRO A 31 5.09 0.12 9.39
C PRO A 31 5.01 1.62 9.70
N ALA A 32 5.58 2.07 10.82
CA ALA A 32 5.54 3.48 11.22
C ALA A 32 6.06 4.43 10.12
N LYS A 33 7.08 4.00 9.35
CA LYS A 33 7.63 4.73 8.19
C LYS A 33 6.62 5.02 7.08
N TYR A 34 5.53 4.25 7.00
CA TYR A 34 4.47 4.43 6.00
C TYR A 34 3.11 4.81 6.60
N LYS A 35 2.96 4.70 7.93
CA LYS A 35 1.73 5.02 8.66
C LYS A 35 1.39 6.51 8.57
N ASP A 36 2.42 7.36 8.56
CA ASP A 36 2.26 8.82 8.45
C ASP A 36 2.14 9.30 7.00
N ASP A 37 2.54 8.46 6.04
CA ASP A 37 2.55 8.83 4.63
C ASP A 37 1.12 8.92 4.07
N PRO A 38 0.70 10.09 3.55
CA PRO A 38 -0.66 10.30 3.06
C PRO A 38 -0.96 9.50 1.78
N VAL A 39 0.05 8.97 1.11
CA VAL A 39 -0.09 8.10 -0.06
C VAL A 39 -0.01 6.63 0.35
N TYR A 40 1.04 6.25 1.09
CA TYR A 40 1.30 4.86 1.42
C TYR A 40 0.25 4.26 2.34
N LYS A 41 -0.28 4.99 3.32
CA LYS A 41 -1.32 4.48 4.22
C LYS A 41 -2.54 3.89 3.52
N HIS A 42 -2.86 4.37 2.30
CA HIS A 42 -3.98 3.88 1.49
C HIS A 42 -3.63 2.65 0.63
N LEU A 43 -2.34 2.35 0.49
CA LEU A 43 -1.82 1.19 -0.22
C LEU A 43 -1.66 -0.04 0.68
N PHE A 44 -1.93 0.07 1.98
CA PHE A 44 -2.03 -1.08 2.87
C PHE A 44 -3.49 -1.46 3.07
N VAL A 45 -3.77 -2.75 2.96
CA VAL A 45 -5.12 -3.30 3.09
C VAL A 45 -5.13 -4.56 3.90
N THR A 46 -6.28 -4.90 4.49
CA THR A 46 -6.46 -6.19 5.12
C THR A 46 -6.59 -7.30 4.07
N ALA A 47 -6.34 -8.55 4.46
CA ALA A 47 -6.52 -9.70 3.56
C ALA A 47 -7.96 -9.81 3.00
N GLY A 48 -8.97 -9.39 3.76
CA GLY A 48 -10.36 -9.38 3.32
C GLY A 48 -10.67 -8.35 2.23
N GLU A 49 -9.88 -7.28 2.16
CA GLU A 49 -10.04 -6.21 1.17
C GLU A 49 -9.03 -6.30 0.01
N LEU A 50 -8.12 -7.28 0.04
CA LEU A 50 -7.05 -7.43 -0.96
C LEU A 50 -7.61 -7.51 -2.38
N ASP A 51 -8.64 -8.34 -2.60
CA ASP A 51 -9.27 -8.51 -3.92
C ASP A 51 -9.85 -7.19 -4.44
N ALA A 52 -10.65 -6.52 -3.61
CA ALA A 52 -11.24 -5.22 -3.94
C ALA A 52 -10.16 -4.17 -4.21
N ALA A 53 -9.12 -4.13 -3.38
CA ALA A 53 -8.02 -3.20 -3.51
C ALA A 53 -7.20 -3.43 -4.79
N GLN A 54 -6.90 -4.68 -5.14
CA GLN A 54 -6.23 -4.99 -6.39
C GLN A 54 -7.09 -4.62 -7.61
N LYS A 55 -8.40 -4.86 -7.53
CA LYS A 55 -9.35 -4.44 -8.57
C LYS A 55 -9.38 -2.93 -8.73
N GLU A 56 -9.42 -2.19 -7.62
CA GLU A 56 -9.34 -0.72 -7.63
C GLU A 56 -8.00 -0.18 -8.12
N VAL A 57 -6.87 -0.81 -7.78
CA VAL A 57 -5.54 -0.42 -8.31
C VAL A 57 -5.49 -0.62 -9.83
N LYS A 58 -6.14 -1.67 -10.35
CA LYS A 58 -6.29 -1.89 -11.81
C LYS A 58 -7.36 -1.01 -12.45
N SER A 59 -8.30 -0.49 -11.66
CA SER A 59 -9.39 0.35 -12.14
C SER A 59 -8.90 1.79 -12.37
N THR A 60 -8.92 2.21 -13.63
CA THR A 60 -8.46 3.55 -13.99
C THR A 60 -9.46 4.61 -13.50
N GLY A 61 -8.97 5.52 -12.65
CA GLY A 61 -9.78 6.58 -12.02
C GLY A 61 -10.15 6.34 -10.56
N SER A 62 -9.92 5.13 -10.03
CA SER A 62 -10.10 4.84 -8.61
C SER A 62 -9.05 5.53 -7.74
N LEU A 63 -9.43 5.87 -6.50
CA LEU A 63 -8.55 6.49 -5.52
C LEU A 63 -7.24 5.71 -5.36
N ARG A 64 -7.31 4.39 -5.22
CA ARG A 64 -6.11 3.53 -5.08
C ARG A 64 -5.21 3.52 -6.30
N ASN A 65 -5.75 3.55 -7.51
CA ASN A 65 -4.94 3.68 -8.73
C ASN A 65 -4.22 5.04 -8.78
N ILE A 66 -4.89 6.12 -8.35
CA ILE A 66 -4.25 7.44 -8.25
C ILE A 66 -3.14 7.43 -7.19
N MET A 67 -3.39 6.85 -6.02
CA MET A 67 -2.39 6.71 -4.96
C MET A 67 -1.23 5.81 -5.39
N TYR A 68 -1.50 4.72 -6.10
CA TYR A 68 -0.50 3.81 -6.67
C TYR A 68 0.43 4.57 -7.62
N LYS A 69 -0.14 5.32 -8.58
CA LYS A 69 0.64 6.15 -9.51
C LYS A 69 1.41 7.27 -8.80
N ARG A 70 0.84 7.89 -7.76
CA ARG A 70 1.54 8.88 -6.93
C ARG A 70 2.73 8.27 -6.20
N ALA A 71 2.54 7.10 -5.61
CA ALA A 71 3.61 6.36 -4.97
C ALA A 71 4.70 6.01 -6.01
N MET A 72 4.32 5.57 -7.21
CA MET A 72 5.28 5.36 -8.30
C MET A 72 6.04 6.63 -8.66
N ALA A 73 5.38 7.78 -8.73
CA ALA A 73 6.03 9.05 -9.06
C ALA A 73 6.97 9.55 -7.94
N LEU A 74 6.60 9.34 -6.67
CA LEU A 74 7.40 9.74 -5.50
C LEU A 74 8.76 9.04 -5.43
N HIS A 75 8.85 7.79 -5.90
CA HIS A 75 10.08 6.99 -5.83
C HIS A 75 10.68 6.64 -7.21
N GLY A 76 9.90 6.73 -8.28
CA GLY A 76 10.34 6.48 -9.66
C GLY A 76 10.78 7.74 -10.40
N GLY A 77 10.72 8.91 -9.75
CA GLY A 77 11.28 10.16 -10.29
C GLY A 77 12.79 10.22 -10.08
N LYS A 78 13.55 9.55 -10.96
CA LYS A 78 14.96 9.89 -11.22
C LYS A 78 15.17 10.03 -12.72
#